data_AF-A0A2N2IMH7-F1
#
_entry.id   AF-A0A2N2IMH7-F1
#
_cell.length_a   1.000
_cell.length_b   1.000
_cell.length_c   1.000
_cell.angle_alpha   90.00
_cell.angle_beta   90.00
_cell.angle_gamma   90.00
#
_symmetry.space_group_name_H-M   'P 1'
#
loop_
_entity.id
_entity.type
_entity.pdbx_description
1 polymer ?
#
loop_
_entity_poly.entity_id
_entity_poly.type
_entity_poly.pdbx_seq_one_letter_code
_entity_poly.pdbx_strand_id
1 'polypeptide(L)'
;LTAQEPGLRDPEKALFLAQKAAAANRTPHVLDTLATAYWATGNREKALAIEEEALTRTKTHQAFYRSQMEKFRTTEYSSSTLFPEPGGNSDLP
;
A
#
# COMPACT_ATOMS: atom_id res chain seq x y z
N LEU A 1 -20.99 -0.95 -10.66
CA LEU A 1 -19.59 -1.24 -10.26
C LEU A 1 -19.38 -0.57 -8.90
N THR A 2 -19.81 -1.18 -7.81
CA THR A 2 -19.84 -0.49 -6.51
C THR A 2 -19.47 -1.46 -5.40
N ALA A 3 -18.29 -1.29 -4.83
CA ALA A 3 -18.05 -1.67 -3.45
C ALA A 3 -17.57 -0.40 -2.75
N GLN A 4 -18.54 0.39 -2.28
CA GLN A 4 -18.36 1.55 -1.40
C GLN A 4 -18.46 1.15 0.08
N GLU A 5 -18.39 -0.15 0.39
CA GLU A 5 -18.49 -0.68 1.76
C GLU A 5 -17.08 -0.83 2.36
N PRO A 6 -16.70 -0.03 3.37
CA PRO A 6 -15.39 -0.10 4.02
C PRO A 6 -15.08 -1.45 4.68
N GLY A 7 -16.10 -2.30 4.88
CA GLY A 7 -15.99 -3.67 5.41
C GLY A 7 -15.75 -4.77 4.36
N LEU A 8 -15.66 -4.45 3.07
CA LEU A 8 -15.56 -5.43 1.98
C LEU A 8 -14.12 -5.73 1.50
N ARG A 9 -13.10 -5.21 2.21
CA ARG A 9 -11.70 -5.57 1.93
C ARG A 9 -11.29 -6.69 2.87
N ASP A 10 -11.03 -7.85 2.30
CA ASP A 10 -10.41 -9.00 2.96
C ASP A 10 -8.87 -8.87 2.81
N PRO A 11 -8.14 -8.43 3.86
CA PRO A 11 -6.71 -8.20 3.78
C PRO A 11 -5.92 -9.49 3.53
N GLU A 12 -6.42 -10.62 4.04
CA GLU A 12 -5.80 -11.94 3.87
C GLU A 12 -5.90 -12.39 2.40
N LYS A 13 -7.07 -12.21 1.79
CA LYS A 13 -7.24 -12.48 0.36
C LYS A 13 -6.38 -11.56 -0.51
N ALA A 14 -6.29 -10.27 -0.16
CA ALA A 14 -5.43 -9.33 -0.87
C ALA A 14 -3.95 -9.75 -0.78
N LEU A 15 -3.50 -10.18 0.41
CA LEU A 15 -2.16 -10.68 0.62
C LEU A 15 -1.88 -11.93 -0.22
N PHE A 16 -2.79 -12.90 -0.22
CA PHE A 16 -2.64 -14.12 -1.04
C PHE A 16 -2.49 -13.82 -2.53
N LEU A 17 -3.30 -12.90 -3.07
CA LEU A 17 -3.22 -12.50 -4.48
C LEU A 17 -1.92 -11.75 -4.77
N ALA A 18 -1.50 -10.84 -3.89
CA ALA A 18 -0.27 -10.07 -4.05
C ALA A 18 0.97 -10.98 -3.99
N GLN A 19 0.98 -12.00 -3.13
CA GLN A 19 2.04 -13.01 -3.07
C GLN A 19 2.14 -13.78 -4.39
N LYS A 20 1.00 -14.21 -4.95
CA LYS A 20 0.97 -14.86 -6.27
C LYS A 20 1.47 -13.95 -7.38
N ALA A 21 1.06 -12.69 -7.39
CA ALA A 21 1.54 -11.72 -8.37
C ALA A 21 3.06 -11.51 -8.26
N ALA A 22 3.59 -11.34 -7.04
CA ALA A 22 5.03 -11.14 -6.82
C ALA A 22 5.86 -12.39 -7.14
N ALA A 23 5.28 -13.59 -7.00
CA ALA A 23 5.91 -14.84 -7.43
C ALA A 23 5.95 -14.96 -8.96
N ALA A 24 4.93 -14.46 -9.67
CA ALA A 24 4.89 -14.46 -11.13
C ALA A 24 5.76 -13.35 -11.75
N ASN A 25 5.71 -12.14 -11.20
CA ASN A 25 6.45 -10.99 -11.69
C ASN A 25 6.82 -10.03 -10.56
N ARG A 26 8.12 -9.91 -10.30
CA ARG A 26 8.67 -9.20 -9.13
C ARG A 26 9.10 -7.77 -9.46
N THR A 27 8.20 -6.99 -10.06
CA THR A 27 8.40 -5.58 -10.42
C THR A 27 8.15 -4.64 -9.23
N PRO A 28 8.70 -3.42 -9.23
CA PRO A 28 8.50 -2.46 -8.13
C PRO A 28 7.03 -2.19 -7.76
N HIS A 29 6.13 -2.07 -8.74
CA HIS A 29 4.70 -1.83 -8.48
C HIS A 29 3.97 -3.06 -7.91
N VAL A 30 4.37 -4.26 -8.31
CA VAL A 30 3.82 -5.50 -7.72
C VAL A 30 4.32 -5.67 -6.28
N LEU A 31 5.59 -5.31 -6.03
CA LEU A 31 6.15 -5.31 -4.67
C LEU A 31 5.44 -4.30 -3.76
N ASP A 32 5.15 -3.08 -4.22
CA ASP A 32 4.36 -2.10 -3.44
C ASP A 32 2.94 -2.61 -3.11
N THR A 33 2.28 -3.29 -4.06
CA THR A 33 1.00 -3.95 -3.79
C THR A 33 1.13 -5.03 -2.72
N LEU A 34 2.19 -5.83 -2.76
CA LEU A 34 2.48 -6.84 -1.74
C LEU A 34 2.82 -6.23 -0.38
N ALA A 35 3.60 -5.16 -0.34
CA ALA A 35 3.94 -4.43 0.86
C ALA A 35 2.69 -3.86 1.53
N THR A 36 1.82 -3.22 0.74
CA THR A 36 0.53 -2.69 1.20
C THR A 36 -0.37 -3.80 1.76
N ALA A 37 -0.39 -4.98 1.15
CA ALA A 37 -1.18 -6.11 1.66
C ALA A 37 -0.61 -6.70 2.98
N TYR A 38 0.72 -6.75 3.12
CA TYR A 38 1.34 -7.10 4.40
C TYR A 38 1.04 -6.06 5.49
N TRP A 39 1.07 -4.78 5.15
CA TRP A 39 0.70 -3.73 6.09
C TRP A 39 -0.78 -3.83 6.50
N ALA A 40 -1.67 -4.16 5.55
CA ALA A 40 -3.10 -4.37 5.79
C ALA A 40 -3.42 -5.57 6.69
N THR A 41 -2.53 -6.56 6.75
CA THR A 41 -2.63 -7.74 7.65
C THR A 41 -1.88 -7.53 8.98
N GLY A 42 -1.38 -6.31 9.23
CA GLY A 42 -0.62 -5.97 10.45
C GLY A 42 0.85 -6.41 10.42
N ASN A 43 1.34 -6.96 9.32
CA ASN A 43 2.72 -7.39 9.18
C ASN A 43 3.63 -6.25 8.69
N ARG A 44 3.77 -5.21 9.51
CA ARG A 44 4.54 -4.00 9.20
C ARG A 44 5.99 -4.27 8.82
N GLU A 45 6.66 -5.19 9.52
CA GLU A 45 8.07 -5.50 9.24
C GLU A 45 8.26 -6.06 7.83
N LYS A 46 7.41 -7.02 7.42
CA LYS A 46 7.43 -7.52 6.04
C LYS A 46 7.04 -6.46 5.02
N ALA A 47 6.09 -5.59 5.35
CA ALA A 47 5.71 -4.49 4.46
C ALA A 47 6.91 -3.60 4.16
N LEU A 48 7.66 -3.17 5.19
CA LEU A 48 8.84 -2.33 5.04
C LEU A 48 9.96 -3.02 4.25
N ALA A 49 10.21 -4.30 4.50
CA ALA A 49 11.24 -5.06 3.77
C ALA A 49 10.91 -5.20 2.28
N ILE A 50 9.63 -5.46 1.95
CA ILE A 50 9.19 -5.57 0.56
C ILE A 50 9.21 -4.21 -0.15
N GLU A 51 8.83 -3.14 0.55
CA GLU A 51 8.83 -1.78 0.01
C GLU A 51 10.27 -1.28 -0.23
N GLU A 52 11.21 -1.61 0.66
CA GLU A 52 12.63 -1.36 0.46
C GLU A 52 13.14 -2.08 -0.78
N GLU A 53 12.74 -3.34 -1.01
CA GLU A 53 13.10 -4.03 -2.23
C GLU A 53 12.53 -3.34 -3.48
N ALA A 54 11.28 -2.87 -3.44
CA ALA A 54 10.69 -2.11 -4.53
C ALA A 54 11.51 -0.85 -4.85
N LEU A 55 11.96 -0.12 -3.81
CA LEU A 55 12.83 1.04 -3.92
C LEU A 55 14.19 0.69 -4.55
N THR A 56 14.82 -0.43 -4.18
CA THR A 56 16.11 -0.82 -4.78
C THR A 56 16.01 -1.23 -6.24
N ARG A 57 14.85 -1.73 -6.67
CA ARG A 57 14.62 -2.20 -8.05
C ARG A 57 14.14 -1.10 -8.99
N THR A 58 13.55 -0.03 -8.46
CA THR A 58 13.03 1.05 -9.30
C THR A 58 14.13 2.01 -9.75
N LYS A 59 14.07 2.41 -11.02
CA LYS A 59 14.91 3.50 -11.55
C LYS A 59 14.20 4.86 -11.46
N THR A 60 12.89 4.86 -11.22
CA THR A 60 12.02 6.04 -11.18
C THR A 60 11.17 6.04 -9.92
N HIS A 61 10.53 7.16 -9.58
CA HIS A 61 9.60 7.25 -8.44
C HIS A 61 10.18 6.85 -7.06
N GLN A 62 11.50 6.92 -6.85
CA GLN A 62 12.10 6.57 -5.55
C GLN A 62 11.50 7.35 -4.37
N ALA A 63 11.09 8.61 -4.59
CA ALA A 63 10.43 9.42 -3.58
C ALA A 63 9.09 8.81 -3.12
N PHE A 64 8.33 8.22 -4.04
CA PHE A 64 7.07 7.54 -3.74
C PHE A 64 7.30 6.39 -2.76
N TYR A 65 8.22 5.47 -3.08
CA TYR A 65 8.53 4.32 -2.23
C TYR A 65 9.06 4.74 -0.84
N ARG A 66 9.89 5.79 -0.77
CA ARG A 66 10.34 6.34 0.52
C ARG A 66 9.18 6.90 1.35
N SER A 67 8.27 7.66 0.74
CA SER A 67 7.07 8.16 1.42
C SER A 67 6.13 7.03 1.84
N GLN A 68 6.05 5.96 1.04
CA GLN A 68 5.22 4.80 1.32
C GLN A 68 5.77 3.97 2.50
N MET A 69 7.09 3.82 2.60
CA MET A 69 7.75 3.27 3.79
C MET A 69 7.47 4.11 5.03
N GLU A 70 7.57 5.43 4.94
CA GLU A 70 7.29 6.32 6.08
C GLU A 70 5.84 6.20 6.55
N LYS A 71 4.88 6.11 5.61
CA LYS A 71 3.48 5.81 5.92
C LYS A 71 3.34 4.49 6.67
N PHE A 72 3.98 3.42 6.19
CA PHE A 72 3.93 2.12 6.89
C PHE A 72 4.53 2.19 8.28
N ARG A 73 5.59 2.98 8.52
CA ARG A 73 6.21 3.15 9.84
C ARG A 73 5.30 3.87 10.84
N THR A 74 4.60 4.89 10.38
CA THR A 74 3.91 5.86 11.24
C THR A 74 2.41 5.60 11.39
N THR A 75 1.83 4.77 10.53
CA THR A 75 0.39 4.53 10.52
C THR A 75 0.06 3.03 10.55
N GLU A 76 -1.06 2.67 11.18
CA GLU A 76 -1.69 1.36 11.03
C GLU A 76 -2.61 1.37 9.81
N TYR A 77 -2.82 0.22 9.18
CA TYR A 77 -3.78 0.13 8.10
C TYR A 77 -5.17 0.46 8.63
N SER A 78 -5.78 1.49 8.07
CA SER A 78 -7.20 1.80 8.23
C SER A 78 -7.82 1.91 6.85
N SER A 79 -9.09 1.50 6.71
CA SER A 79 -9.86 1.62 5.47
C SER A 79 -9.91 3.06 4.95
N SER A 80 -9.68 4.06 5.81
CA SER A 80 -9.57 5.49 5.47
C SER A 80 -8.19 5.92 4.94
N THR A 81 -7.16 5.07 5.00
CA THR A 81 -5.78 5.42 4.63
C THR A 81 -5.49 5.36 3.13
N LEU A 82 -6.50 5.06 2.31
CA LEU A 82 -6.33 4.91 0.85
C LEU A 82 -6.71 6.15 0.04
N PHE A 83 -7.29 7.19 0.63
CA PHE A 83 -7.60 8.44 -0.08
C PHE A 83 -7.49 9.65 0.88
N PRO A 84 -6.67 10.69 0.61
CA PRO A 84 -7.11 12.02 0.97
C PRO A 84 -8.42 12.25 0.20
N GLU A 85 -9.52 12.52 0.91
CA GLU A 85 -10.78 12.94 0.31
C GLU A 85 -10.49 14.06 -0.70
N PRO A 86 -10.76 13.90 -2.01
CA PRO A 86 -10.75 15.04 -2.92
C PRO A 86 -12.03 15.85 -2.66
N GLY A 87 -12.02 16.69 -1.62
CA GLY A 87 -13.18 17.53 -1.32
C GLY A 87 -13.33 17.98 0.13
N GLY A 88 -12.28 18.49 0.75
CA GLY A 88 -12.42 19.36 1.93
C GLY A 88 -12.38 20.82 1.49
N ASN A 89 -13.49 21.35 1.00
CA ASN A 89 -13.61 22.80 0.78
C ASN A 89 -13.52 23.50 2.14
N SER A 90 -12.38 24.12 2.43
CA SER A 90 -12.30 25.16 3.44
C SER A 90 -12.03 26.48 2.72
N ASP A 91 -13.04 27.34 2.77
CA ASP A 91 -13.00 28.77 2.51
C ASP A 91 -11.60 29.39 2.56
N LEU A 92 -11.21 30.01 1.44
CA LEU A 92 -10.29 31.14 1.48
C LEU A 92 -11.14 32.42 1.42
N PRO A 93 -10.89 33.42 2.29
CA PRO A 93 -11.60 34.69 2.27
C PRO A 93 -11.37 35.49 0.98
#